data_AF-A0A2C9LEE5-F1
#
_entry.id   AF-A0A2C9LEE5-F1
#
_cell.length_a   1.000
_cell.length_b   1.000
_cell.length_c   1.000
_cell.angle_alpha   90.00
_cell.angle_beta   90.00
_cell.angle_gamma   90.00
#
_symmetry.space_group_name_H-M   'P 1'
#
loop_
_entity.id
_entity.type
_entity.pdbx_description
1 polymer ?
#
loop_
_entity_poly.entity_id
_entity_poly.type
_entity_poly.pdbx_seq_one_letter_code
_entity_poly.pdbx_strand_id
1 'polypeptide(L)'
;MYPALVCLHIAESKRKEAKILQLPVVKFTCYSMSFLIFLLLICISSWEASVRVSKHRTFLKSFTPNATNRYKECRQSKQFNKLLGKDFPLRDGSPSLTDLLLTFWIIGMVSQECNQLYQTGLDEHISLYNIMDFLLLSAYIAALTLRFLLMIKFNLAVEVLKEKYADPCTMIKSVYWLNTDRSLWDPWDPRNVSEGLFAFANIMSFYRLLYFLPAFEVLGPLQISLRRMLKDIAKFALLFMLIIFAFLVGMHNLYWYFGERAPPPRTATNPAYEPRAVKSFNDLTSTLHTIFWALFGRGEYKAVELNDYTLSTDRFGYIIYGTYHIICVTILINMLIAMMTRSFTRTAVRVMLNSSRFNLSET
;
A
#
# COMPACT_ATOMS: atom_id res chain seq x y z
N MET A 1 10.35 -11.45 -29.81
CA MET A 1 9.75 -12.73 -30.27
C MET A 1 8.36 -12.99 -29.69
N TYR A 2 8.13 -12.79 -28.38
CA TYR A 2 6.84 -13.09 -27.74
C TYR A 2 5.60 -12.40 -28.38
N PRO A 3 5.56 -11.06 -28.61
CA PRO A 3 4.40 -10.43 -29.25
C PRO A 3 4.15 -10.96 -30.67
N ALA A 4 5.23 -11.23 -31.42
CA ALA A 4 5.14 -11.73 -32.79
C ALA A 4 4.57 -13.16 -32.84
N LEU A 5 4.94 -14.04 -31.90
CA LEU A 5 4.43 -15.41 -31.81
C LEU A 5 2.94 -15.46 -31.43
N VAL A 6 2.50 -14.55 -30.54
CA VAL A 6 1.08 -14.41 -30.17
C VAL A 6 0.27 -13.87 -31.35
N CYS A 7 0.75 -12.83 -32.04
CA CYS A 7 0.10 -12.31 -33.23
C CYS A 7 -0.02 -13.36 -34.34
N LEU A 8 1.03 -14.17 -34.56
CA LEU A 8 1.01 -15.30 -35.51
C LEU A 8 -0.01 -16.37 -35.12
N HIS A 9 -0.15 -16.68 -33.83
CA HIS A 9 -1.14 -17.65 -33.35
C HIS A 9 -2.57 -17.15 -33.51
N ILE A 10 -2.82 -15.85 -33.27
CA ILE A 10 -4.14 -15.22 -33.47
C ILE A 10 -4.49 -15.15 -34.96
N ALA A 11 -3.52 -14.81 -35.82
CA ALA A 11 -3.74 -14.69 -37.26
C ALA A 11 -3.92 -16.06 -37.95
N GLU A 12 -3.09 -17.05 -37.63
CA GLU A 12 -3.16 -18.39 -38.23
C GLU A 12 -2.75 -19.49 -37.22
N SER A 13 -3.72 -20.05 -36.50
CA SER A 13 -3.45 -21.08 -35.47
C SER A 13 -2.89 -22.40 -36.02
N LYS A 14 -3.00 -22.65 -37.34
CA LYS A 14 -2.59 -23.91 -38.00
C LYS A 14 -1.12 -23.97 -38.41
N ARG A 15 -0.37 -22.86 -38.42
CA ARG A 15 1.06 -22.85 -38.81
C ARG A 15 1.92 -23.65 -37.85
N LYS A 16 3.00 -24.27 -38.35
CA LYS A 16 3.96 -25.05 -37.54
C LYS A 16 4.55 -24.21 -36.39
N GLU A 17 4.84 -22.94 -36.65
CA GLU A 17 5.34 -21.98 -35.65
C GLU A 17 4.29 -21.64 -34.58
N ALA A 18 3.00 -21.59 -34.94
CA ALA A 18 1.90 -21.36 -34.00
C ALA A 18 1.63 -22.57 -33.09
N LYS A 19 1.99 -23.80 -33.52
CA LYS A 19 1.95 -25.01 -32.69
C LYS A 19 3.02 -25.01 -31.59
N ILE A 20 4.15 -24.31 -31.78
CA ILE A 20 5.19 -24.17 -30.75
C ILE A 20 4.62 -23.47 -29.51
N LEU A 21 3.71 -22.50 -29.69
CA LEU A 21 3.03 -21.80 -28.59
C LEU A 21 2.06 -22.72 -27.80
N GLN A 22 1.67 -23.88 -28.35
CA GLN A 22 0.81 -24.81 -27.64
C GLN A 22 1.57 -25.63 -26.58
N LEU A 23 2.91 -25.67 -26.66
CA LEU A 23 3.76 -26.38 -25.70
C LEU A 23 3.64 -25.77 -24.30
N PRO A 24 3.42 -26.57 -23.24
CA PRO A 24 3.24 -26.06 -21.87
C PRO A 24 4.38 -25.18 -21.36
N VAL A 25 5.63 -25.56 -21.65
CA VAL A 25 6.83 -24.81 -21.24
C VAL A 25 6.90 -23.44 -21.93
N VAL A 26 6.53 -23.38 -23.20
CA VAL A 26 6.50 -22.13 -23.97
C VAL A 26 5.39 -21.22 -23.44
N LYS A 27 4.19 -21.76 -23.18
CA LYS A 27 3.10 -21.01 -22.52
C LYS A 27 3.54 -20.44 -21.18
N PHE A 28 4.12 -21.27 -20.32
CA PHE A 28 4.62 -20.85 -19.01
C PHE A 28 5.63 -19.70 -19.12
N THR A 29 6.60 -19.83 -20.02
CA THR A 29 7.63 -18.79 -20.28
C THR A 29 6.98 -17.50 -20.79
N CYS A 30 6.01 -17.62 -21.69
CA CYS A 30 5.25 -16.50 -22.23
C CYS A 30 4.47 -15.74 -21.15
N TYR A 31 3.73 -16.44 -20.28
CA TYR A 31 3.02 -15.83 -19.15
C TYR A 31 3.99 -15.15 -18.18
N SER A 32 5.12 -15.80 -17.89
CA SER A 32 6.16 -15.25 -17.01
C SER A 32 6.75 -13.96 -17.57
N MET A 33 7.10 -13.95 -18.86
CA MET A 33 7.64 -12.76 -19.53
C MET A 33 6.61 -11.62 -19.62
N SER A 34 5.34 -11.95 -19.90
CA SER A 34 4.24 -10.98 -19.86
C SER A 34 4.13 -10.30 -18.49
N PHE A 35 4.22 -11.09 -17.42
CA PHE A 35 4.16 -10.57 -16.06
C PHE A 35 5.39 -9.72 -15.69
N LEU A 36 6.60 -10.11 -16.13
CA LEU A 36 7.81 -9.30 -15.93
C LEU A 36 7.72 -7.95 -16.65
N ILE A 37 7.14 -7.91 -17.85
CA ILE A 37 6.88 -6.66 -18.58
C ILE A 37 5.87 -5.80 -17.82
N PHE A 38 4.84 -6.39 -17.24
CA PHE A 38 3.89 -5.67 -16.38
C PHE A 38 4.57 -5.03 -15.16
N LEU A 39 5.48 -5.74 -14.48
CA LEU A 39 6.28 -5.18 -13.39
C LEU A 39 7.21 -4.05 -13.86
N LEU A 40 7.85 -4.22 -15.02
CA LEU A 40 8.66 -3.17 -15.62
C LEU A 40 7.83 -1.92 -15.92
N LEU A 41 6.60 -2.10 -16.42
CA LEU A 41 5.67 -1.00 -16.66
C LEU A 41 5.27 -0.28 -15.37
N ILE A 42 5.10 -1.00 -14.24
CA ILE A 42 4.90 -0.41 -12.92
C ILE A 42 6.11 0.45 -12.50
N CYS A 43 7.32 -0.04 -12.72
CA CYS A 43 8.55 0.72 -12.44
C CYS A 43 8.62 2.00 -13.30
N ILE A 44 8.30 1.89 -14.59
CA ILE A 44 8.25 3.04 -15.51
C ILE A 44 7.17 4.03 -15.08
N SER A 45 5.98 3.56 -14.69
CA SER A 45 4.89 4.43 -14.20
C SER A 45 5.31 5.20 -12.93
N SER A 46 6.04 4.53 -12.03
CA SER A 46 6.57 5.15 -10.81
C SER A 46 7.64 6.19 -11.11
N TRP A 47 8.54 5.89 -12.06
CA TRP A 47 9.52 6.84 -12.57
C TRP A 47 8.86 8.06 -13.22
N GLU A 48 7.89 7.84 -14.10
CA GLU A 48 7.14 8.89 -14.79
C GLU A 48 6.37 9.78 -13.79
N ALA A 49 5.79 9.19 -12.73
CA ALA A 49 5.14 9.93 -11.65
C ALA A 49 6.13 10.85 -10.91
N SER A 50 7.36 10.39 -10.65
CA SER A 50 8.41 11.21 -10.03
C SER A 50 8.82 12.41 -10.89
N VAL A 51 8.89 12.24 -12.21
CA VAL A 51 9.31 13.31 -13.15
C VAL A 51 8.18 14.31 -13.42
N ARG A 52 6.92 13.88 -13.33
CA ARG A 52 5.74 14.72 -13.61
C ARG A 52 5.41 15.76 -12.53
N VAL A 53 6.05 15.72 -11.35
CA VAL A 53 5.86 16.72 -10.29
C VAL A 53 6.29 18.11 -10.83
N SER A 54 5.29 18.96 -10.99
CA SER A 54 5.19 20.03 -11.99
C SER A 54 6.22 21.16 -11.89
N LYS A 55 6.93 21.42 -13.01
CA LYS A 55 7.47 22.75 -13.36
C LYS A 55 6.83 23.38 -14.61
N HIS A 56 6.09 22.62 -15.42
CA HIS A 56 5.72 23.06 -16.78
C HIS A 56 4.22 23.29 -17.04
N ARG A 57 3.32 22.78 -16.18
CA ARG A 57 1.86 22.93 -16.32
C ARG A 57 1.31 23.74 -15.15
N THR A 58 1.13 25.03 -15.38
CA THR A 58 0.60 25.98 -14.39
C THR A 58 -0.68 26.61 -14.90
N PHE A 59 -1.53 27.05 -13.97
CA PHE A 59 -2.83 27.63 -14.27
C PHE A 59 -2.74 28.80 -15.27
N LEU A 60 -1.80 29.72 -15.08
CA LEU A 60 -1.65 30.90 -15.96
C LEU A 60 -1.25 30.54 -17.40
N LYS A 61 -0.49 29.45 -17.58
CA LYS A 61 0.00 29.02 -18.90
C LYS A 61 -1.03 28.20 -19.67
N SER A 62 -1.86 27.44 -18.95
CA SER A 62 -2.79 26.47 -19.55
C SER A 62 -4.19 27.01 -19.82
N PHE A 63 -4.57 28.14 -19.22
CA PHE A 63 -5.93 28.69 -19.32
C PHE A 63 -5.99 30.06 -19.98
N THR A 64 -7.17 30.39 -20.53
CA THR A 64 -7.42 31.68 -21.21
C THR A 64 -7.37 32.86 -20.24
N PRO A 65 -7.08 34.08 -20.74
CA PRO A 65 -7.07 35.29 -19.91
C PRO A 65 -8.41 35.55 -19.21
N ASN A 66 -9.53 35.16 -19.82
CA ASN A 66 -10.87 35.30 -19.24
C ASN A 66 -11.06 34.45 -17.98
N ALA A 67 -10.69 33.15 -18.02
CA ALA A 67 -10.74 32.27 -16.86
C ALA A 67 -9.79 32.74 -15.74
N THR A 68 -8.64 33.30 -16.13
CA THR A 68 -7.66 33.86 -15.21
C THR A 68 -8.16 35.10 -14.48
N ASN A 69 -8.85 36.01 -15.18
CA ASN A 69 -9.39 37.23 -14.57
C ASN A 69 -10.51 36.92 -13.59
N ARG A 70 -11.40 35.98 -13.92
CA ARG A 70 -12.44 35.50 -13.00
C ARG A 70 -11.86 34.86 -11.74
N TYR A 71 -10.82 34.05 -11.91
CA TYR A 71 -10.10 33.48 -10.77
C TYR A 71 -9.51 34.56 -9.87
N LYS A 72 -8.92 35.63 -10.44
CA LYS A 72 -8.43 36.79 -9.69
C LYS A 72 -9.55 37.50 -8.91
N GLU A 73 -10.72 37.69 -9.52
CA GLU A 73 -11.88 38.31 -8.86
C GLU A 73 -12.34 37.50 -7.64
N CYS A 74 -12.48 36.18 -7.77
CA CYS A 74 -12.89 35.34 -6.64
C CYS A 74 -11.81 35.22 -5.56
N ARG A 75 -10.53 35.32 -5.95
CA ARG A 75 -9.40 35.33 -5.02
C ARG A 75 -9.32 36.59 -4.15
N GLN A 76 -9.85 37.72 -4.60
CA GLN A 76 -9.85 38.97 -3.82
C GLN A 76 -10.71 38.90 -2.55
N SER A 77 -11.53 37.86 -2.39
CA SER A 77 -12.19 37.53 -1.12
C SER A 77 -11.16 37.26 -0.01
N LYS A 78 -11.20 38.06 1.06
CA LYS A 78 -10.17 38.16 2.13
C LYS A 78 -9.78 36.83 2.80
N GLN A 79 -10.62 35.80 2.74
CA GLN A 79 -10.39 34.51 3.39
C GLN A 79 -9.51 33.55 2.56
N PHE A 80 -9.39 33.76 1.24
CA PHE A 80 -8.81 32.80 0.29
C PHE A 80 -7.45 33.22 -0.31
N ASN A 81 -7.04 34.47 -0.12
CA ASN A 81 -5.74 34.99 -0.61
C ASN A 81 -4.52 34.24 -0.04
N LYS A 82 -4.67 33.60 1.13
CA LYS A 82 -3.62 32.84 1.82
C LYS A 82 -3.56 31.37 1.40
N LEU A 83 -4.64 30.84 0.82
CA LEU A 83 -4.80 29.40 0.55
C LEU A 83 -4.37 29.01 -0.87
N LEU A 84 -4.47 29.90 -1.85
CA LEU A 84 -4.11 29.60 -3.25
C LEU A 84 -3.19 30.70 -3.84
N GLY A 85 -2.05 30.29 -4.39
CA GLY A 85 -1.03 31.18 -4.98
C GLY A 85 -1.49 31.89 -6.27
N LYS A 86 -0.69 32.85 -6.78
CA LYS A 86 -1.00 33.55 -8.04
C LYS A 86 -0.98 32.62 -9.26
N ASP A 87 -0.10 31.62 -9.22
CA ASP A 87 0.03 30.56 -10.19
C ASP A 87 0.23 29.26 -9.41
N PHE A 88 -0.48 28.21 -9.79
CA PHE A 88 -0.39 26.91 -9.12
C PHE A 88 -0.31 25.77 -10.15
N PRO A 89 0.35 24.65 -9.79
CA PRO A 89 0.50 23.51 -10.67
C PRO A 89 -0.82 22.75 -10.86
N LEU A 90 -1.09 22.27 -12.08
CA LEU A 90 -2.33 21.60 -12.45
C LEU A 90 -2.25 20.07 -12.36
N ARG A 91 -3.33 19.46 -11.84
CA ARG A 91 -3.47 17.99 -11.81
C ARG A 91 -3.55 17.44 -13.24
N ASP A 92 -3.32 16.13 -13.39
CA ASP A 92 -3.44 15.46 -14.69
C ASP A 92 -4.90 15.36 -15.13
N GLY A 93 -5.24 16.02 -16.24
CA GLY A 93 -6.58 15.99 -16.85
C GLY A 93 -6.80 14.90 -17.90
N SER A 94 -5.73 14.24 -18.33
CA SER A 94 -5.76 13.20 -19.38
C SER A 94 -5.00 11.95 -18.93
N PRO A 95 -5.43 10.75 -19.34
CA PRO A 95 -4.73 9.52 -18.99
C PRO A 95 -3.35 9.49 -19.65
N SER A 96 -2.34 9.06 -18.90
CA SER A 96 -1.00 8.86 -19.45
C SER A 96 -0.94 7.56 -20.24
N LEU A 97 0.03 7.45 -21.16
CA LEU A 97 0.24 6.22 -21.92
C LEU A 97 0.48 5.03 -20.98
N THR A 98 1.24 5.22 -19.89
CA THR A 98 1.50 4.17 -18.91
C THR A 98 0.24 3.75 -18.15
N ASP A 99 -0.62 4.70 -17.76
CA ASP A 99 -1.91 4.39 -17.12
C ASP A 99 -2.82 3.58 -18.06
N LEU A 100 -2.87 3.91 -19.36
CA LEU A 100 -3.67 3.17 -20.36
C LEU A 100 -3.13 1.74 -20.55
N LEU A 101 -1.81 1.58 -20.69
CA LEU A 101 -1.18 0.28 -20.84
C LEU A 101 -1.38 -0.60 -19.59
N LEU A 102 -1.25 -0.03 -18.39
CA LEU A 102 -1.53 -0.72 -17.13
C LEU A 102 -3.00 -1.16 -17.05
N THR A 103 -3.92 -0.26 -17.41
CA THR A 103 -5.36 -0.55 -17.42
C THR A 103 -5.68 -1.72 -18.34
N PHE A 104 -5.11 -1.76 -19.54
CA PHE A 104 -5.27 -2.87 -20.48
C PHE A 104 -4.77 -4.20 -19.89
N TRP A 105 -3.60 -4.20 -19.24
CA TRP A 105 -3.05 -5.39 -18.59
C TRP A 105 -3.92 -5.90 -17.44
N ILE A 106 -4.41 -4.98 -16.61
CA ILE A 106 -5.26 -5.30 -15.47
C ILE A 106 -6.60 -5.87 -15.94
N ILE A 107 -7.22 -5.32 -16.99
CA ILE A 107 -8.42 -5.91 -17.60
C ILE A 107 -8.16 -7.35 -18.07
N GLY A 108 -7.00 -7.59 -18.70
CA GLY A 108 -6.58 -8.94 -19.10
C GLY A 108 -6.47 -9.91 -17.92
N MET A 109 -5.83 -9.49 -16.83
CA MET A 109 -5.69 -10.31 -15.62
C MET A 109 -7.03 -10.56 -14.93
N VAL A 110 -7.92 -9.56 -14.86
CA VAL A 110 -9.28 -9.72 -14.31
C VAL A 110 -10.08 -10.72 -15.13
N SER A 111 -10.03 -10.63 -16.46
CA SER A 111 -10.69 -11.58 -17.34
C SER A 111 -10.18 -13.02 -17.12
N GLN A 112 -8.85 -13.18 -16.94
CA GLN A 112 -8.25 -14.47 -16.63
C GLN A 112 -8.75 -15.04 -15.30
N GLU A 113 -8.76 -14.25 -14.22
CA GLU A 113 -9.24 -14.70 -12.90
C GLU A 113 -10.75 -15.01 -12.92
N CYS A 114 -11.56 -14.21 -13.61
CA CYS A 114 -12.99 -14.48 -13.78
C CYS A 114 -13.23 -15.81 -14.50
N ASN A 115 -12.46 -16.11 -15.55
CA ASN A 115 -12.56 -17.39 -16.24
C ASN A 115 -12.08 -18.56 -15.36
N GLN A 116 -11.02 -18.37 -14.57
CA GLN A 116 -10.55 -19.38 -13.62
C GLN A 116 -11.59 -19.67 -12.54
N LEU A 117 -12.22 -18.63 -11.99
CA LEU A 117 -13.30 -18.75 -11.03
C LEU A 117 -14.51 -19.49 -11.62
N TYR A 118 -14.89 -19.16 -12.85
CA TYR A 118 -16.00 -19.82 -13.55
C TYR A 118 -15.75 -21.31 -13.78
N GLN A 119 -14.54 -21.68 -14.21
CA GLN A 119 -14.19 -23.08 -14.50
C GLN A 119 -14.02 -23.95 -13.26
N THR A 120 -13.50 -23.36 -12.17
CA THR A 120 -13.20 -24.11 -10.93
C THR A 120 -14.42 -24.19 -10.00
N GLY A 121 -15.33 -23.21 -10.06
CA GLY A 121 -16.39 -23.05 -9.07
C GLY A 121 -15.91 -22.32 -7.81
N LEU A 122 -16.85 -21.75 -7.04
CA LEU A 122 -16.54 -20.84 -5.93
C LEU A 122 -15.87 -21.53 -4.74
N ASP A 123 -16.35 -22.71 -4.34
CA ASP A 123 -15.88 -23.40 -3.13
C ASP A 123 -14.41 -23.85 -3.24
N GLU A 124 -14.01 -24.36 -4.40
CA GLU A 124 -12.64 -24.76 -4.67
C GLU A 124 -11.72 -23.56 -4.96
N HIS A 125 -12.30 -22.41 -5.35
CA HIS A 125 -11.52 -21.21 -5.65
C HIS A 125 -11.04 -20.47 -4.39
N ILE A 126 -11.62 -20.70 -3.20
CA ILE A 126 -11.19 -20.06 -1.94
C ILE A 126 -9.87 -20.68 -1.45
N SER A 127 -8.78 -20.37 -2.13
CA SER A 127 -7.40 -20.69 -1.73
C SER A 127 -6.65 -19.41 -1.35
N LEU A 128 -5.64 -19.51 -0.49
CA LEU A 128 -4.83 -18.35 -0.08
C LEU A 128 -4.22 -17.60 -1.28
N TYR A 129 -3.83 -18.32 -2.33
CA TYR A 129 -3.24 -17.76 -3.54
C TYR A 129 -4.27 -16.96 -4.34
N ASN A 130 -5.46 -17.53 -4.53
CA ASN A 130 -6.54 -16.88 -5.26
C ASN A 130 -7.11 -15.68 -4.49
N ILE A 131 -7.16 -15.74 -3.15
CA ILE A 131 -7.54 -14.59 -2.31
C ILE A 131 -6.53 -13.45 -2.46
N MET A 132 -5.23 -13.76 -2.50
CA MET A 132 -4.19 -12.75 -2.72
C MET A 132 -4.29 -12.13 -4.12
N ASP A 133 -4.59 -12.93 -5.14
CA ASP A 133 -4.76 -12.46 -6.52
C ASP A 133 -6.05 -11.61 -6.66
N PHE A 134 -7.15 -12.01 -6.01
CA PHE A 134 -8.37 -11.20 -5.93
C PHE A 134 -8.13 -9.87 -5.22
N LEU A 135 -7.43 -9.89 -4.07
CA LEU A 135 -7.13 -8.69 -3.30
C LEU A 135 -6.19 -7.75 -4.08
N LEU A 136 -5.20 -8.29 -4.79
CA LEU A 136 -4.33 -7.54 -5.69
C LEU A 136 -5.13 -6.84 -6.80
N LEU A 137 -5.98 -7.57 -7.52
CA LEU A 137 -6.74 -7.02 -8.63
C LEU A 137 -7.79 -6.01 -8.17
N SER A 138 -8.45 -6.26 -7.04
CA SER A 138 -9.41 -5.32 -6.46
C SER A 138 -8.74 -3.99 -6.07
N ALA A 139 -7.54 -4.02 -5.48
CA ALA A 139 -6.77 -2.83 -5.16
C ALA A 139 -6.36 -2.05 -6.44
N TYR A 140 -5.95 -2.75 -7.50
CA TYR A 140 -5.64 -2.10 -8.79
C TYR A 140 -6.85 -1.43 -9.43
N ILE A 141 -8.00 -2.12 -9.48
CA ILE A 141 -9.24 -1.56 -10.01
C ILE A 141 -9.65 -0.34 -9.19
N ALA A 142 -9.62 -0.42 -7.86
CA ALA A 142 -9.96 0.71 -6.98
C ALA A 142 -9.02 1.90 -7.19
N ALA A 143 -7.71 1.67 -7.31
CA ALA A 143 -6.74 2.73 -7.59
C ALA A 143 -6.98 3.40 -8.95
N LEU A 144 -7.19 2.61 -10.02
CA LEU A 144 -7.40 3.13 -11.37
C LEU A 144 -8.75 3.86 -11.49
N THR A 145 -9.82 3.32 -10.93
CA THR A 145 -11.15 3.96 -10.94
C THR A 145 -11.11 5.33 -10.27
N LEU A 146 -10.43 5.47 -9.13
CA LEU A 146 -10.21 6.77 -8.49
C LEU A 146 -9.40 7.73 -9.36
N ARG A 147 -8.36 7.24 -10.06
CA ARG A 147 -7.58 8.07 -11.01
C ARG A 147 -8.44 8.57 -12.18
N PHE A 148 -9.25 7.71 -12.80
CA PHE A 148 -10.15 8.11 -13.87
C PHE A 148 -11.24 9.07 -13.38
N LEU A 149 -11.78 8.85 -12.19
CA LEU A 149 -12.74 9.78 -11.56
C LEU A 149 -12.12 11.16 -11.38
N LEU A 150 -10.86 11.23 -10.94
CA LEU A 150 -10.14 12.50 -10.82
C LEU A 150 -9.96 13.21 -12.16
N MET A 151 -9.66 12.48 -13.24
CA MET A 151 -9.58 13.07 -14.59
C MET A 151 -10.93 13.63 -15.04
N ILE A 152 -12.03 12.92 -14.75
CA ILE A 152 -13.40 13.40 -15.03
C ILE A 152 -13.69 14.67 -14.22
N LYS A 153 -13.37 14.69 -12.92
CA LYS A 153 -13.55 15.88 -12.06
C LYS A 153 -12.70 17.06 -12.50
N PHE A 154 -11.48 16.81 -12.98
CA PHE A 154 -10.62 17.83 -13.57
C PHE A 154 -11.28 18.44 -14.81
N ASN A 155 -11.75 17.61 -15.75
CA ASN A 155 -12.37 18.09 -16.99
C ASN A 155 -13.68 18.86 -16.72
N LEU A 156 -14.49 18.40 -15.78
CA LEU A 156 -15.68 19.11 -15.32
C LEU A 156 -15.30 20.48 -14.70
N ALA A 157 -14.27 20.54 -13.88
CA ALA A 157 -13.79 21.80 -13.29
C ALA A 157 -13.28 22.79 -14.37
N VAL A 158 -12.64 22.29 -15.42
CA VAL A 158 -12.22 23.10 -16.58
C VAL A 158 -13.44 23.68 -17.30
N GLU A 159 -14.51 22.91 -17.47
CA GLU A 159 -15.73 23.36 -18.15
C GLU A 159 -16.43 24.48 -17.38
N VAL A 160 -16.59 24.32 -16.06
CA VAL A 160 -17.15 25.35 -15.17
C VAL A 160 -16.35 26.65 -15.21
N LEU A 161 -15.01 26.58 -15.33
CA LEU A 161 -14.17 27.77 -15.45
C LEU A 161 -14.31 28.49 -16.80
N LYS A 162 -14.69 27.76 -17.86
CA LYS A 162 -14.93 28.35 -19.19
C LYS A 162 -16.31 28.99 -19.29
N GLU A 163 -17.26 28.52 -18.49
CA GLU A 163 -18.64 29.02 -18.50
C GLU A 163 -18.71 30.51 -18.09
N LYS A 164 -19.56 31.29 -18.76
CA LYS A 164 -19.65 32.75 -18.58
C LYS A 164 -20.46 33.16 -17.34
N TYR A 165 -21.37 32.33 -16.83
CA TYR A 165 -22.27 32.68 -15.72
C TYR A 165 -22.15 31.76 -14.49
N ALA A 166 -21.02 31.07 -14.30
CA ALA A 166 -20.84 30.21 -13.14
C ALA A 166 -20.79 31.00 -11.81
N ASP A 167 -21.48 30.48 -10.78
CA ASP A 167 -21.48 31.03 -9.43
C ASP A 167 -20.08 31.06 -8.81
N PRO A 168 -19.68 32.14 -8.08
CA PRO A 168 -18.38 32.24 -7.42
C PRO A 168 -18.03 31.05 -6.51
N CYS A 169 -19.01 30.54 -5.74
CA CYS A 169 -18.81 29.39 -4.85
C CYS A 169 -18.52 28.08 -5.62
N THR A 170 -19.21 27.85 -6.74
CA THR A 170 -19.03 26.66 -7.59
C THR A 170 -17.68 26.71 -8.30
N MET A 171 -17.24 27.92 -8.69
CA MET A 171 -15.93 28.16 -9.27
C MET A 171 -14.80 27.82 -8.29
N ILE A 172 -14.92 28.23 -7.02
CA ILE A 172 -13.92 27.94 -5.97
C ILE A 172 -13.81 26.43 -5.73
N LYS A 173 -14.95 25.72 -5.63
CA LYS A 173 -14.95 24.25 -5.49
C LYS A 173 -14.30 23.55 -6.70
N SER A 174 -14.44 24.13 -7.89
CA SER A 174 -13.81 23.60 -9.11
C SER A 174 -12.30 23.77 -9.11
N VAL A 175 -11.78 24.88 -8.54
CA VAL A 175 -10.33 25.12 -8.40
C VAL A 175 -9.63 24.05 -7.54
N TYR A 176 -10.31 23.52 -6.52
CA TYR A 176 -9.78 22.42 -5.70
C TYR A 176 -9.33 21.22 -6.56
N TRP A 177 -10.19 20.81 -7.51
CA TRP A 177 -9.93 19.66 -8.39
C TRP A 177 -8.84 19.91 -9.44
N LEU A 178 -8.45 21.17 -9.65
CA LEU A 178 -7.38 21.56 -10.57
C LEU A 178 -6.03 21.63 -9.86
N ASN A 179 -6.01 21.97 -8.57
CA ASN A 179 -4.79 22.26 -7.85
C ASN A 179 -4.00 20.99 -7.47
N THR A 180 -2.70 20.96 -7.79
CA THR A 180 -1.79 19.84 -7.48
C THR A 180 -1.15 19.93 -6.11
N ASP A 181 -1.19 21.09 -5.47
CA ASP A 181 -0.51 21.28 -4.19
C ASP A 181 -1.19 20.46 -3.08
N ARG A 182 -0.47 19.43 -2.62
CA ARG A 182 -0.95 18.44 -1.64
C ARG A 182 -1.20 19.03 -0.26
N SER A 183 -0.57 20.16 0.07
CA SER A 183 -0.75 20.83 1.37
C SER A 183 -2.17 21.36 1.58
N LEU A 184 -2.91 21.52 0.48
CA LEU A 184 -4.26 22.10 0.44
C LEU A 184 -5.35 21.06 0.24
N TRP A 185 -4.97 19.79 0.10
CA TRP A 185 -5.92 18.70 -0.12
C TRP A 185 -6.48 18.22 1.20
N ASP A 186 -7.72 17.74 1.16
CA ASP A 186 -8.27 17.00 2.29
C ASP A 186 -7.42 15.73 2.54
N PRO A 187 -7.28 15.27 3.81
CA PRO A 187 -6.53 14.06 4.12
C PRO A 187 -7.01 12.83 3.34
N TRP A 188 -8.32 12.77 3.06
CA TRP A 188 -8.98 11.70 2.31
C TRP A 188 -9.19 12.03 0.82
N ASP A 189 -8.42 12.96 0.24
CA ASP A 189 -8.50 13.28 -1.19
C ASP A 189 -8.38 11.98 -2.02
N PRO A 190 -9.25 11.77 -3.02
CA PRO A 190 -9.24 10.56 -3.84
C PRO A 190 -7.87 10.25 -4.47
N ARG A 191 -7.03 11.26 -4.68
CA ARG A 191 -5.68 11.09 -5.23
C ARG A 191 -4.77 10.39 -4.23
N ASN A 192 -4.77 10.81 -2.97
CA ASN A 192 -3.99 10.19 -1.90
C ASN A 192 -4.42 8.73 -1.69
N VAL A 193 -5.73 8.47 -1.65
CA VAL A 193 -6.27 7.11 -1.54
C VAL A 193 -5.86 6.24 -2.74
N SER A 194 -5.98 6.77 -3.96
CA SER A 194 -5.58 6.06 -5.17
C SER A 194 -4.09 5.71 -5.21
N GLU A 195 -3.22 6.61 -4.71
CA GLU A 195 -1.77 6.38 -4.63
C GLU A 195 -1.42 5.35 -3.57
N GLY A 196 -2.09 5.39 -2.41
CA GLY A 196 -1.94 4.38 -1.36
C GLY A 196 -2.34 2.98 -1.83
N LEU A 197 -3.51 2.84 -2.46
CA LEU A 197 -3.98 1.57 -3.02
C LEU A 197 -3.08 1.07 -4.15
N PHE A 198 -2.59 1.97 -5.02
CA PHE A 198 -1.67 1.62 -6.09
C PHE A 198 -0.31 1.14 -5.54
N ALA A 199 0.22 1.80 -4.51
CA ALA A 199 1.46 1.39 -3.87
C ALA A 199 1.33 0.01 -3.21
N PHE A 200 0.22 -0.21 -2.50
CA PHE A 200 -0.11 -1.51 -1.92
C PHE A 200 -0.22 -2.61 -2.98
N ALA A 201 -0.94 -2.35 -4.07
CA ALA A 201 -1.06 -3.27 -5.20
C ALA A 201 0.30 -3.57 -5.85
N ASN A 202 1.19 -2.58 -5.97
CA ASN A 202 2.53 -2.80 -6.52
C ASN A 202 3.37 -3.74 -5.66
N ILE A 203 3.34 -3.60 -4.33
CA ILE A 203 4.03 -4.53 -3.42
C ILE A 203 3.51 -5.96 -3.63
N MET A 204 2.19 -6.11 -3.68
CA MET A 204 1.53 -7.39 -3.90
C MET A 204 1.85 -7.99 -5.29
N SER A 205 2.00 -7.15 -6.33
CA SER A 205 2.48 -7.59 -7.65
C SER A 205 3.88 -8.18 -7.60
N PHE A 206 4.82 -7.54 -6.89
CA PHE A 206 6.16 -8.12 -6.73
C PHE A 206 6.11 -9.41 -5.90
N TYR A 207 5.25 -9.50 -4.90
CA TYR A 207 5.04 -10.74 -4.13
C TYR A 207 4.55 -11.90 -5.02
N ARG A 208 3.77 -11.63 -6.08
CA ARG A 208 3.32 -12.66 -7.04
C ARG A 208 4.48 -13.34 -7.78
N LEU A 209 5.67 -12.73 -7.85
CA LEU A 209 6.87 -13.40 -8.39
C LEU A 209 7.24 -14.68 -7.62
N LEU A 210 6.85 -14.77 -6.35
CA LEU A 210 7.05 -15.98 -5.56
C LEU A 210 6.32 -17.18 -6.17
N TYR A 211 5.31 -16.98 -7.02
CA TYR A 211 4.59 -18.08 -7.67
C TYR A 211 5.44 -18.80 -8.72
N PHE A 212 6.51 -18.16 -9.21
CA PHE A 212 7.46 -18.75 -10.16
C PHE A 212 8.59 -19.51 -9.47
N LEU A 213 8.83 -19.27 -8.17
CA LEU A 213 9.88 -19.97 -7.43
C LEU A 213 9.80 -21.52 -7.45
N PRO A 214 8.62 -22.18 -7.51
CA PRO A 214 8.55 -23.64 -7.61
C PRO A 214 9.14 -24.19 -8.91
N ALA A 215 9.22 -23.37 -9.96
CA ALA A 215 9.74 -23.80 -11.26
C ALA A 215 11.27 -23.92 -11.28
N PHE A 216 11.97 -23.35 -10.30
CA PHE A 216 13.41 -23.47 -10.17
C PHE A 216 13.79 -24.60 -9.22
N GLU A 217 14.73 -25.45 -9.65
CA GLU A 217 15.18 -26.64 -8.91
C GLU A 217 15.64 -26.33 -7.48
N VAL A 218 16.40 -25.25 -7.29
CA VAL A 218 16.95 -24.86 -5.98
C VAL A 218 15.91 -24.12 -5.13
N LEU A 219 15.09 -23.25 -5.74
CA LEU A 219 14.19 -22.34 -5.00
C LEU A 219 12.85 -22.99 -4.67
N GLY A 220 12.41 -24.01 -5.41
CA GLY A 220 11.13 -24.67 -5.19
C GLY A 220 11.00 -25.35 -3.82
N PRO A 221 11.94 -26.23 -3.42
CA PRO A 221 11.94 -26.83 -2.09
C PRO A 221 12.02 -25.79 -0.97
N LEU A 222 12.80 -24.72 -1.17
CA LEU A 222 12.91 -23.61 -0.23
C LEU A 222 11.57 -22.91 -0.03
N GLN A 223 10.84 -22.58 -1.11
CA GLN A 223 9.54 -21.93 -0.99
C GLN A 223 8.49 -22.82 -0.31
N ILE A 224 8.48 -24.12 -0.60
CA ILE A 224 7.58 -25.07 0.07
C ILE A 224 7.88 -25.10 1.57
N SER A 225 9.16 -25.07 1.95
CA SER A 225 9.57 -25.00 3.35
C SER A 225 9.12 -23.70 4.01
N LEU A 226 9.32 -22.55 3.35
CA LEU A 226 8.89 -21.24 3.81
C LEU A 226 7.38 -21.20 4.07
N ARG A 227 6.57 -21.69 3.13
CA ARG A 227 5.10 -21.74 3.28
C ARG A 227 4.65 -22.55 4.49
N ARG A 228 5.33 -23.68 4.76
CA ARG A 228 5.03 -24.52 5.93
C ARG A 228 5.43 -23.83 7.22
N MET A 229 6.61 -23.21 7.26
CA MET A 229 7.08 -22.43 8.41
C MET A 229 6.17 -21.24 8.70
N LEU A 230 5.71 -20.51 7.68
CA LEU A 230 4.80 -19.37 7.85
C LEU A 230 3.50 -19.76 8.55
N LYS A 231 2.96 -20.97 8.30
CA LYS A 231 1.77 -21.46 9.02
C LYS A 231 2.05 -21.70 10.52
N ASP A 232 3.24 -22.16 10.85
CA ASP A 232 3.63 -22.35 12.26
C ASP A 232 3.92 -20.99 12.94
N ILE A 233 4.59 -20.09 12.24
CA ILE A 233 4.83 -18.70 12.67
C ILE A 233 3.51 -17.97 12.94
N ALA A 234 2.53 -18.10 12.05
CA ALA A 234 1.24 -17.41 12.18
C ALA A 234 0.49 -17.79 13.47
N LYS A 235 0.56 -19.06 13.89
CA LYS A 235 -0.04 -19.52 15.16
C LYS A 235 0.63 -18.87 16.37
N PHE A 236 1.96 -18.76 16.34
CA PHE A 236 2.71 -18.09 17.41
C PHE A 236 2.49 -16.57 17.39
N ALA A 237 2.44 -15.97 16.20
CA ALA A 237 2.16 -14.56 16.02
C ALA A 237 0.78 -14.16 16.58
N LEU A 238 -0.22 -15.04 16.52
CA LEU A 238 -1.53 -14.79 17.15
C LEU A 238 -1.41 -14.63 18.67
N LEU A 239 -0.71 -15.55 19.35
CA LEU A 239 -0.44 -15.44 20.78
C LEU A 239 0.34 -14.16 21.10
N PHE A 240 1.29 -13.83 20.24
CA PHE A 240 2.10 -12.64 20.40
C PHE A 240 1.27 -11.35 20.27
N MET A 241 0.36 -11.28 19.31
CA MET A 241 -0.57 -10.15 19.12
C MET A 241 -1.52 -9.97 20.31
N LEU A 242 -1.98 -11.07 20.93
CA LEU A 242 -2.82 -10.99 22.15
C LEU A 242 -2.07 -10.31 23.31
N ILE A 243 -0.79 -10.64 23.49
CA ILE A 243 0.04 -10.05 24.54
C ILE A 243 0.27 -8.56 24.26
N ILE A 244 0.64 -8.20 23.02
CA ILE A 244 0.79 -6.79 22.61
C ILE A 244 -0.51 -6.02 22.86
N PHE A 245 -1.67 -6.60 22.54
CA PHE A 245 -2.96 -5.96 22.75
C PHE A 245 -3.29 -5.78 24.24
N ALA A 246 -2.93 -6.72 25.11
CA ALA A 246 -3.08 -6.57 26.56
C ALA A 246 -2.25 -5.38 27.09
N PHE A 247 -1.00 -5.23 26.64
CA PHE A 247 -0.15 -4.09 26.99
C PHE A 247 -0.65 -2.78 26.38
N LEU A 248 -1.19 -2.81 25.16
CA LEU A 248 -1.83 -1.66 24.51
C LEU A 248 -2.94 -1.08 25.39
N VAL A 249 -3.89 -1.93 25.78
CA VAL A 249 -5.01 -1.51 26.62
C VAL A 249 -4.51 -1.06 28.00
N GLY A 250 -3.54 -1.77 28.58
CA GLY A 250 -2.96 -1.41 29.88
C GLY A 250 -2.28 -0.04 29.88
N MET A 251 -1.46 0.26 28.87
CA MET A 251 -0.78 1.56 28.75
C MET A 251 -1.76 2.69 28.44
N HIS A 252 -2.71 2.48 27.53
CA HIS A 252 -3.74 3.49 27.24
C HIS A 252 -4.57 3.82 28.49
N ASN A 253 -5.01 2.79 29.23
CA ASN A 253 -5.79 2.98 30.47
C ASN A 253 -4.99 3.69 31.58
N LEU A 254 -3.66 3.59 31.57
CA LEU A 254 -2.81 4.30 32.53
C LEU A 254 -2.66 5.79 32.20
N TYR A 255 -2.68 6.15 30.91
CA TYR A 255 -2.29 7.47 30.43
C TYR A 255 -3.41 8.33 29.83
N TRP A 256 -4.57 7.76 29.46
CA TRP A 256 -5.67 8.50 28.80
C TRP A 256 -6.10 9.76 29.57
N TYR A 257 -6.15 9.69 30.91
CA TYR A 257 -6.56 10.79 31.77
C TYR A 257 -5.65 12.03 31.64
N PHE A 258 -4.36 11.84 31.40
CA PHE A 258 -3.40 12.94 31.32
C PHE A 258 -3.47 13.69 29.98
N GLY A 259 -4.01 13.06 28.94
CA GLY A 259 -4.24 13.73 27.65
C GLY A 259 -5.42 14.69 27.69
N GLU A 260 -6.52 14.31 28.37
CA GLU A 260 -7.72 15.14 28.46
C GLU A 260 -7.50 16.43 29.30
N ARG A 261 -6.54 16.40 30.23
CA ARG A 261 -6.17 17.55 31.08
C ARG A 261 -4.86 18.23 30.70
N ALA A 262 -4.26 17.88 29.56
CA ALA A 262 -3.06 18.55 29.09
C ALA A 262 -3.35 20.06 28.88
N PRO A 263 -2.54 20.97 29.45
CA PRO A 263 -2.77 22.40 29.29
C PRO A 263 -2.72 22.77 27.80
N PRO A 264 -3.64 23.61 27.29
CA PRO A 264 -3.64 23.99 25.89
C PRO A 264 -2.34 24.71 25.52
N PRO A 265 -1.86 24.58 24.27
CA PRO A 265 -0.67 25.27 23.78
C PRO A 265 -0.80 26.78 24.00
N ARG A 266 0.11 27.34 24.81
CA ARG A 266 0.07 28.75 25.21
C ARG A 266 0.45 29.70 24.06
N THR A 267 1.20 29.26 23.04
CA THR A 267 1.54 30.02 21.81
C THR A 267 2.16 29.11 20.73
N ALA A 268 2.19 29.55 19.46
CA ALA A 268 2.82 28.81 18.35
C ALA A 268 4.36 28.71 18.44
N THR A 269 5.00 29.52 19.29
CA THR A 269 6.45 29.59 19.47
C THR A 269 6.95 28.86 20.72
N ASN A 270 6.05 28.52 21.65
CA ASN A 270 6.31 27.67 22.80
C ASN A 270 5.25 26.57 22.78
N PRO A 271 5.52 25.38 22.18
CA PRO A 271 4.59 24.28 22.27
C PRO A 271 4.27 24.06 23.76
N ALA A 272 3.00 23.85 24.10
CA ALA A 272 2.64 23.42 25.45
C ALA A 272 3.62 22.31 25.86
N TYR A 273 4.03 22.35 27.13
CA TYR A 273 4.81 21.28 27.71
C TYR A 273 3.92 20.03 27.77
N GLU A 274 3.76 19.35 26.65
CA GLU A 274 3.06 18.08 26.55
C GLU A 274 4.01 17.01 27.07
N PRO A 275 3.67 16.31 28.15
CA PRO A 275 4.47 15.19 28.62
C PRO A 275 4.58 14.14 27.51
N ARG A 276 5.74 13.50 27.39
CA ARG A 276 6.00 12.50 26.34
C ARG A 276 4.99 11.36 26.41
N ALA A 277 4.59 10.98 27.62
CA ALA A 277 3.56 9.98 27.88
C ALA A 277 2.22 10.30 27.23
N VAL A 278 1.81 11.57 27.21
CA VAL A 278 0.56 11.99 26.57
C VAL A 278 0.67 11.81 25.06
N LYS A 279 1.75 12.29 24.46
CA LYS A 279 1.98 12.12 23.01
C LYS A 279 2.01 10.65 22.58
N SER A 280 2.57 9.78 23.41
CA SER A 280 2.75 8.37 23.11
C SER A 280 1.53 7.49 23.41
N PHE A 281 0.76 7.79 24.45
CA PHE A 281 -0.25 6.88 25.00
C PHE A 281 -1.66 7.48 25.18
N ASN A 282 -1.88 8.73 24.75
CA ASN A 282 -3.20 9.37 24.85
C ASN A 282 -4.27 8.60 24.06
N ASP A 283 -4.02 8.36 22.77
CA ASP A 283 -4.97 7.66 21.89
C ASP A 283 -4.58 6.19 21.70
N LEU A 284 -5.57 5.33 21.45
CA LEU A 284 -5.33 3.91 21.17
C LEU A 284 -4.39 3.72 19.97
N THR A 285 -4.56 4.52 18.91
CA THR A 285 -3.72 4.46 17.71
C THR A 285 -2.28 4.89 17.98
N SER A 286 -2.09 5.96 18.76
CA SER A 286 -0.77 6.45 19.17
C SER A 286 -0.05 5.46 20.09
N THR A 287 -0.81 4.85 21.02
CA THR A 287 -0.34 3.78 21.91
C THR A 287 0.11 2.57 21.09
N LEU A 288 -0.67 2.16 20.10
CA LEU A 288 -0.36 1.05 19.21
C LEU A 288 0.90 1.33 18.41
N HIS A 289 1.03 2.53 17.86
CA HIS A 289 2.23 2.96 17.15
C HIS A 289 3.47 2.90 18.06
N THR A 290 3.39 3.46 19.27
CA THR A 290 4.51 3.48 20.22
C THR A 290 4.95 2.07 20.61
N ILE A 291 4.02 1.19 21.00
CA ILE A 291 4.31 -0.18 21.41
C ILE A 291 4.81 -1.02 20.23
N PHE A 292 4.23 -0.86 19.04
CA PHE A 292 4.67 -1.55 17.83
C PHE A 292 6.12 -1.21 17.48
N TRP A 293 6.50 0.07 17.45
CA TRP A 293 7.89 0.44 17.14
C TRP A 293 8.85 0.11 18.28
N ALA A 294 8.37 0.07 19.52
CA ALA A 294 9.15 -0.41 20.66
C ALA A 294 9.59 -1.86 20.49
N LEU A 295 8.80 -2.70 19.80
CA LEU A 295 9.16 -4.09 19.51
C LEU A 295 10.48 -4.18 18.72
N PHE A 296 10.73 -3.25 17.81
CA PHE A 296 11.91 -3.21 16.96
C PHE A 296 13.06 -2.39 17.57
N GLY A 297 13.00 -2.08 18.86
CA GLY A 297 14.00 -1.26 19.56
C GLY A 297 14.00 0.21 19.16
N ARG A 298 12.94 0.69 18.48
CA ARG A 298 12.77 2.10 18.09
C ARG A 298 11.91 2.90 19.08
N GLY A 299 11.49 2.28 20.18
CA GLY A 299 10.73 2.95 21.24
C GLY A 299 11.66 3.75 22.16
N GLU A 300 11.30 5.00 22.47
CA GLU A 300 12.00 5.78 23.48
C GLU A 300 11.67 5.23 24.88
N TYR A 301 12.69 4.93 25.70
CA TYR A 301 12.45 4.53 27.10
C TYR A 301 11.78 5.64 27.92
N LYS A 302 11.97 6.90 27.50
CA LYS A 302 11.34 8.11 28.07
C LYS A 302 9.93 8.36 27.56
N ALA A 303 9.38 7.51 26.70
CA ALA A 303 8.01 7.66 26.20
C ALA A 303 6.97 7.69 27.34
N VAL A 304 7.34 7.20 28.52
CA VAL A 304 6.50 7.04 29.71
C VAL A 304 6.58 8.25 30.66
N GLU A 305 7.58 9.13 30.46
CA GLU A 305 7.87 10.26 31.34
C GLU A 305 6.72 11.28 31.34
N LEU A 306 6.21 11.54 32.55
CA LEU A 306 5.20 12.56 32.83
C LEU A 306 5.81 13.92 33.25
N ASN A 307 7.14 14.02 33.27
CA ASN A 307 7.95 15.21 33.57
C ASN A 307 7.57 15.98 34.86
N ASP A 308 6.52 16.81 34.81
CA ASP A 308 6.10 17.72 35.89
C ASP A 308 5.11 17.08 36.87
N TYR A 309 4.51 15.94 36.51
CA TYR A 309 3.63 15.20 37.40
C TYR A 309 4.41 14.15 38.18
N THR A 310 4.78 14.46 39.42
CA THR A 310 5.36 13.47 40.35
C THR A 310 4.28 12.52 40.89
N LEU A 311 3.63 11.79 40.00
CA LEU A 311 2.64 10.77 40.35
C LEU A 311 3.27 9.38 40.31
N SER A 312 2.82 8.52 41.23
CA SER A 312 3.13 7.08 41.24
C SER A 312 2.88 6.40 39.89
N THR A 313 2.01 6.97 39.06
CA THR A 313 1.74 6.56 37.68
C THR A 313 3.00 6.41 36.83
N ASP A 314 3.96 7.34 36.93
CA ASP A 314 5.20 7.28 36.15
C ASP A 314 5.99 6.00 36.47
N ARG A 315 6.07 5.63 37.76
CA ARG A 315 6.70 4.38 38.20
C ARG A 315 5.97 3.15 37.68
N PHE A 316 4.64 3.13 37.76
CA PHE A 316 3.85 2.03 37.18
C PHE A 316 4.04 1.92 35.67
N GLY A 317 4.12 3.06 34.97
CA GLY A 317 4.42 3.12 33.56
C GLY A 317 5.78 2.52 33.21
N TYR A 318 6.84 2.88 33.95
CA TYR A 318 8.17 2.32 33.74
C TYR A 318 8.20 0.81 33.98
N ILE A 319 7.49 0.33 35.01
CA ILE A 319 7.39 -1.09 35.33
C ILE A 319 6.65 -1.84 34.22
N ILE A 320 5.49 -1.35 33.77
CA ILE A 320 4.66 -2.00 32.74
C ILE A 320 5.41 -1.99 31.39
N TYR A 321 5.98 -0.84 31.01
CA TYR A 321 6.73 -0.71 29.76
C TYR A 321 8.04 -1.52 29.77
N GLY A 322 8.74 -1.56 30.91
CA GLY A 322 9.91 -2.43 31.08
C GLY A 322 9.55 -3.91 30.99
N THR A 323 8.43 -4.32 31.60
CA THR A 323 7.91 -5.69 31.52
C THR A 323 7.51 -6.05 30.09
N TYR A 324 6.90 -5.12 29.35
CA TYR A 324 6.61 -5.28 27.93
C TYR A 324 7.90 -5.57 27.14
N HIS A 325 8.98 -4.82 27.36
CA HIS A 325 10.25 -5.06 26.67
C HIS A 325 10.85 -6.43 27.02
N ILE A 326 10.83 -6.83 28.28
CA ILE A 326 11.32 -8.16 28.69
C ILE A 326 10.49 -9.25 28.00
N ILE A 327 9.16 -9.21 28.11
CA ILE A 327 8.31 -10.27 27.58
C ILE A 327 8.33 -10.26 26.04
N CYS A 328 8.00 -9.14 25.40
CA CYS A 328 7.82 -9.07 23.96
C CYS A 328 9.14 -9.09 23.19
N VAL A 329 10.12 -8.28 23.61
CA VAL A 329 11.39 -8.15 22.87
C VAL A 329 12.35 -9.28 23.23
N THR A 330 12.53 -9.60 24.51
CA THR A 330 13.55 -10.59 24.90
C THR A 330 13.05 -12.03 24.89
N ILE A 331 11.82 -12.31 25.35
CA ILE A 331 11.34 -13.68 25.45
C ILE A 331 10.65 -14.10 24.14
N LEU A 332 9.65 -13.34 23.67
CA LEU A 332 8.81 -13.76 22.56
C LEU A 332 9.51 -13.72 21.19
N ILE A 333 10.37 -12.72 20.92
CA ILE A 333 11.18 -12.73 19.69
C ILE A 333 12.14 -13.94 19.71
N ASN A 334 12.82 -14.21 20.83
CA ASN A 334 13.76 -15.34 20.91
C ASN A 334 13.05 -16.69 20.81
N MET A 335 11.86 -16.83 21.41
CA MET A 335 11.02 -18.00 21.21
C MET A 335 10.53 -18.14 19.77
N LEU A 336 10.16 -17.04 19.10
CA LEU A 336 9.76 -17.06 17.70
C LEU A 336 10.91 -17.56 16.82
N ILE A 337 12.14 -17.09 17.05
CA ILE A 337 13.35 -17.58 16.34
C ILE A 337 13.55 -19.08 16.59
N ALA A 338 13.47 -19.54 17.85
CA ALA A 338 13.61 -20.95 18.18
C ALA A 338 12.55 -21.83 17.49
N MET A 339 11.30 -21.35 17.42
CA MET A 339 10.20 -22.03 16.72
C MET A 339 10.42 -22.07 15.21
N MET A 340 10.93 -20.98 14.61
CA MET A 340 11.32 -20.96 13.20
C MET A 340 12.42 -21.98 12.91
N THR A 341 13.48 -22.01 13.70
CA THR A 341 14.58 -22.99 13.54
C THR A 341 14.07 -24.42 13.64
N ARG A 342 13.24 -24.72 14.64
CA ARG A 342 12.65 -26.06 14.80
C ARG A 342 11.77 -26.46 13.62
N SER A 343 10.92 -25.55 13.14
CA SER A 343 10.04 -25.80 11.99
C SER A 343 10.84 -25.97 10.70
N PHE A 344 11.91 -25.19 10.51
CA PHE A 344 12.84 -25.33 9.39
C PHE A 344 13.50 -26.70 9.38
N THR A 345 14.15 -27.11 10.47
CA THR A 345 14.82 -28.42 10.58
C THR A 345 13.84 -29.57 10.33
N ARG A 346 12.63 -29.50 10.91
CA ARG A 346 11.59 -30.51 10.69
C ARG A 346 11.18 -30.61 9.22
N THR A 347 11.06 -29.46 8.56
CA THR A 347 10.65 -29.42 7.15
C THR A 347 11.76 -29.91 6.24
N ALA A 348 13.02 -29.55 6.52
CA ALA A 348 14.19 -30.04 5.79
C ALA A 348 14.33 -31.57 5.87
N VAL A 349 14.20 -32.15 7.07
CA VAL A 349 14.23 -33.62 7.26
C VAL A 349 13.12 -34.31 6.46
N ARG A 350 11.91 -33.75 6.46
CA ARG A 350 10.79 -34.30 5.68
C ARG A 350 11.03 -34.26 4.17
N VAL A 351 11.67 -33.21 3.68
CA VAL A 351 12.04 -33.09 2.26
C VAL A 351 13.09 -34.15 1.88
N MET A 352 14.12 -34.33 2.70
CA MET A 352 15.15 -35.37 2.50
C MET A 352 14.58 -36.79 2.55
N LEU A 353 13.67 -37.08 3.47
CA LEU A 353 13.02 -38.39 3.54
C LEU A 353 12.17 -38.66 2.29
N ASN A 354 11.46 -37.65 1.78
CA ASN A 354 10.68 -37.81 0.55
C ASN A 354 11.60 -38.06 -0.67
N SER A 355 12.72 -37.35 -0.81
CA SER A 355 13.66 -37.62 -1.91
C SER A 355 14.26 -39.03 -1.84
N SER A 356 14.59 -39.51 -0.63
CA SER A 356 15.09 -40.88 -0.45
C SER A 356 14.05 -41.97 -0.82
N ARG A 357 12.75 -41.71 -0.60
CA ARG A 357 11.68 -42.65 -1.01
C ARG A 357 11.50 -42.73 -2.51
N PHE A 358 11.62 -41.60 -3.23
CA PHE A 358 11.54 -41.60 -4.70
C PHE A 358 12.69 -42.42 -5.32
N ASN A 359 13.91 -42.30 -4.78
CA ASN A 359 15.05 -43.07 -5.27
C ASN A 359 14.94 -44.59 -5.03
N LEU A 360 14.18 -45.02 -4.01
CA LEU A 360 13.94 -46.44 -3.71
C LEU A 360 12.78 -47.06 -4.50
N SER A 361 11.93 -46.25 -5.12
CA SER A 361 10.82 -46.74 -5.97
C SER A 361 11.18 -46.86 -7.45
N GLU A 362 12.33 -46.34 -7.86
CA GLU A 362 12.88 -46.45 -9.23
C GLU A 362 13.85 -47.64 -9.39
N THR A 363 14.16 -48.34 -8.30
CA THR A 363 14.92 -49.59 -8.25
C THR A 363 13.99 -50.75 -7.94
#